data_AF-A3JF87-F1
#
_entry.id   AF-A3JF87-F1
#
_cell.length_a   1.000
_cell.length_b   1.000
_cell.length_c   1.000
_cell.angle_alpha   90.00
_cell.angle_beta   90.00
_cell.angle_gamma   90.00
#
_symmetry.space_group_name_H-M   'P 1'
#
loop_
_entity.id
_entity.type
_entity.pdbx_description
1 polymer ?
#
loop_
_entity_poly.entity_id
_entity_poly.type
_entity_poly.pdbx_seq_one_letter_code
_entity_poly.pdbx_strand_id
1 'polypeptide(L)'
;MAQSQHGVVLIIALIILIVISLLAVTSIRNASSTISVSGNVRTTELATQAAEIALQHCERSVLQILTVAAGGTDDYVTTFSDDNILSEAQPPNWQNMTMWDSTSSKVYALPLSMVSQTGMVATTYKRAPDCMVERMILAKTVAKTVPAVPAVPAVPAGPGGVPSAVPAVPAVPAVPAKYDVDPDSDVDPDSSFRITVRGFGPEVENGAGRPVGSEVWLQSQIKIRYYEDDD
;
A
#
# COMPACT_ATOMS: atom_id res chain seq x y z
N MET A 1 82.07 10.06 -19.61
CA MET A 1 81.16 11.10 -19.09
C MET A 1 79.76 10.50 -19.01
N ALA A 2 79.37 9.90 -17.89
CA ALA A 2 78.02 9.33 -17.77
C ALA A 2 77.67 9.10 -16.30
N GLN A 3 77.21 10.12 -15.58
CA GLN A 3 76.47 9.89 -14.34
C GLN A 3 75.61 11.10 -13.96
N SER A 4 74.29 10.86 -13.86
CA SER A 4 73.33 11.51 -12.94
C SER A 4 71.83 11.30 -13.32
N GLN A 5 71.50 10.42 -14.27
CA GLN A 5 70.11 10.26 -14.74
C GLN A 5 69.27 9.17 -14.02
N HIS A 6 69.83 8.41 -13.07
CA HIS A 6 69.12 7.25 -12.49
C HIS A 6 68.11 7.58 -11.37
N GLY A 7 68.20 8.74 -10.72
CA GLY A 7 67.27 9.11 -9.63
C GLY A 7 65.88 9.55 -10.09
N VAL A 8 65.81 10.18 -11.26
CA VAL A 8 64.55 10.74 -11.81
C VAL A 8 63.60 9.65 -12.29
N VAL A 9 64.14 8.55 -12.83
CA VAL A 9 63.34 7.42 -13.35
C VAL A 9 62.51 6.77 -12.23
N LEU A 10 63.08 6.63 -11.02
CA LEU A 10 62.37 6.04 -9.89
C LEU A 10 61.19 6.91 -9.43
N ILE A 11 61.39 8.24 -9.40
CA ILE A 11 60.33 9.20 -9.03
C ILE A 11 59.19 9.15 -10.04
N ILE A 12 59.51 9.16 -11.35
CA ILE A 12 58.50 9.09 -12.42
C ILE A 12 57.74 7.76 -12.34
N ALA A 13 58.44 6.63 -12.16
CA ALA A 13 57.79 5.32 -12.01
C ALA A 13 56.82 5.29 -10.83
N LEU A 14 57.19 5.88 -9.68
CA LEU A 14 56.35 5.95 -8.50
C LEU A 14 55.10 6.80 -8.72
N ILE A 15 55.24 7.94 -9.40
CA ILE A 15 54.11 8.80 -9.76
C ILE A 15 53.15 8.05 -10.70
N ILE A 16 53.67 7.39 -11.73
CA ILE A 16 52.84 6.62 -12.67
C ILE A 16 52.13 5.47 -11.96
N LEU A 17 52.82 4.74 -11.07
CA LEU A 17 52.19 3.67 -10.27
C LEU A 17 51.06 4.20 -9.38
N ILE A 18 51.25 5.37 -8.74
CA ILE A 18 50.22 6.02 -7.94
C ILE A 18 49.01 6.39 -8.80
N VAL A 19 49.23 7.01 -9.96
CA VAL A 19 48.15 7.42 -10.86
C VAL A 19 47.35 6.20 -11.34
N ILE A 20 48.03 5.14 -11.79
CA ILE A 20 47.37 3.90 -12.23
C ILE A 20 46.58 3.26 -11.06
N SER A 21 47.15 3.27 -9.85
CA SER A 21 46.47 2.75 -8.67
C SER A 21 45.21 3.55 -8.32
N LEU A 22 45.25 4.88 -8.40
CA LEU A 22 44.07 5.72 -8.16
C LEU A 22 42.98 5.46 -9.19
N LEU A 23 43.33 5.33 -10.48
CA LEU A 23 42.39 5.01 -11.55
C LEU A 23 41.76 3.62 -11.37
N ALA A 24 42.55 2.63 -10.93
CA ALA A 24 42.04 1.30 -10.65
C ALA A 24 41.07 1.29 -9.46
N VAL A 25 41.42 1.98 -8.36
CA VAL A 25 40.57 2.04 -7.15
C VAL A 25 39.24 2.74 -7.43
N THR A 26 39.23 3.84 -8.20
CA THR A 26 37.98 4.52 -8.56
C THR A 26 37.09 3.63 -9.43
N SER A 27 37.67 2.90 -10.39
CA SER A 27 36.93 1.93 -11.20
C SER A 27 36.30 0.82 -10.36
N ILE A 28 37.03 0.25 -9.40
CA ILE A 28 36.52 -0.82 -8.52
C ILE A 28 35.39 -0.31 -7.63
N ARG A 29 35.54 0.90 -7.06
CA ARG A 29 34.50 1.50 -6.22
C ARG A 29 33.20 1.71 -6.99
N ASN A 30 33.30 2.27 -8.20
CA ASN A 30 32.13 2.48 -9.04
C ASN A 30 31.44 1.15 -9.42
N ALA A 31 32.22 0.12 -9.77
CA ALA A 31 31.67 -1.20 -10.07
C ALA A 31 30.94 -1.82 -8.87
N SER A 32 31.52 -1.72 -7.67
CA SER A 32 30.91 -2.20 -6.43
C SER A 32 29.58 -1.49 -6.13
N SER A 33 29.52 -0.17 -6.36
CA SER A 33 28.28 0.59 -6.25
C SER A 33 27.21 0.10 -7.24
N THR A 34 27.57 -0.13 -8.51
CA THR A 34 26.62 -0.64 -9.52
C THR A 34 26.08 -2.02 -9.17
N ILE A 35 26.92 -2.93 -8.68
CA ILE A 35 26.49 -4.27 -8.25
C ILE A 35 25.50 -4.17 -7.09
N SER A 36 25.78 -3.30 -6.11
CA SER A 36 24.92 -3.13 -4.93
C SER A 36 23.56 -2.53 -5.30
N VAL A 37 23.56 -1.52 -6.18
CA VAL A 37 22.33 -0.91 -6.71
C VAL A 37 21.53 -1.93 -7.52
N SER A 38 22.19 -2.66 -8.43
CA SER A 38 21.54 -3.69 -9.25
C SER A 38 20.97 -4.83 -8.40
N GLY A 39 21.67 -5.21 -7.32
CA GLY A 39 21.17 -6.18 -6.35
C GLY A 39 19.90 -5.73 -5.66
N ASN A 40 19.87 -4.49 -5.14
CA ASN A 40 18.70 -3.93 -4.46
C ASN A 40 17.50 -3.72 -5.41
N VAL A 41 17.75 -3.33 -6.67
CA VAL A 41 16.69 -3.25 -7.70
C VAL A 41 16.08 -4.63 -7.92
N ARG A 42 16.90 -5.67 -8.10
CA ARG A 42 16.42 -7.03 -8.31
C ARG A 42 15.60 -7.56 -7.13
N THR A 43 16.04 -7.35 -5.89
CA THR A 43 15.28 -7.82 -4.71
C THR A 43 13.98 -7.05 -4.53
N THR A 44 13.98 -5.75 -4.86
CA THR A 44 12.75 -4.92 -4.86
C THR A 44 11.77 -5.37 -5.94
N GLU A 45 12.22 -5.67 -7.17
CA GLU A 45 11.36 -6.19 -8.25
C GLU A 45 10.70 -7.51 -7.85
N LEU A 46 11.44 -8.41 -7.21
CA LEU A 46 10.89 -9.68 -6.72
C LEU A 46 9.90 -9.48 -5.56
N ALA A 47 10.14 -8.50 -4.69
CA ALA A 47 9.20 -8.12 -3.65
C ALA A 47 7.91 -7.53 -4.24
N THR A 48 8.00 -6.71 -5.29
CA THR A 48 6.84 -6.17 -6.02
C THR A 48 6.02 -7.28 -6.68
N GLN A 49 6.67 -8.21 -7.38
CA GLN A 49 5.97 -9.35 -7.99
C GLN A 49 5.23 -10.19 -6.94
N ALA A 50 5.85 -10.44 -5.78
CA ALA A 50 5.20 -11.14 -4.68
C ALA A 50 4.00 -10.36 -4.11
N ALA A 51 4.11 -9.02 -4.01
CA ALA A 51 3.01 -8.16 -3.58
C ALA A 51 1.85 -8.18 -4.59
N GLU A 52 2.12 -8.15 -5.90
CA GLU A 52 1.09 -8.19 -6.94
C GLU A 52 0.31 -9.53 -6.93
N ILE A 53 1.02 -10.65 -6.79
CA ILE A 53 0.40 -11.97 -6.63
C ILE A 53 -0.52 -11.99 -5.40
N ALA A 54 -0.04 -11.43 -4.29
CA ALA A 54 -0.80 -11.37 -3.06
C ALA A 54 -2.02 -10.47 -3.15
N LEU A 55 -1.90 -9.33 -3.82
CA LEU A 55 -3.00 -8.42 -4.07
C LEU A 55 -4.09 -9.07 -4.91
N GLN A 56 -3.71 -9.66 -6.04
CA GLN A 56 -4.65 -10.33 -6.94
C GLN A 56 -5.35 -11.51 -6.25
N HIS A 57 -4.63 -12.26 -5.42
CA HIS A 57 -5.21 -13.35 -4.65
C HIS A 57 -6.24 -12.85 -3.65
N CYS A 58 -5.90 -11.83 -2.84
CA CYS A 58 -6.82 -11.27 -1.86
C CYS A 58 -8.05 -10.63 -2.50
N GLU A 59 -7.89 -9.91 -3.61
CA GLU A 59 -9.01 -9.35 -4.36
C GLU A 59 -9.97 -10.46 -4.81
N ARG A 60 -9.43 -11.54 -5.39
CA ARG A 60 -10.24 -12.67 -5.80
C ARG A 60 -10.94 -13.35 -4.61
N SER A 61 -10.25 -13.56 -3.50
CA SER A 61 -10.83 -14.19 -2.31
C SER A 61 -11.95 -13.35 -1.70
N VAL A 62 -11.80 -12.02 -1.69
CA VAL A 62 -12.86 -11.10 -1.22
C VAL A 62 -14.08 -11.14 -2.14
N LEU A 63 -13.86 -11.09 -3.46
CA LEU A 63 -14.95 -11.21 -4.43
C LEU A 63 -15.69 -12.54 -4.28
N GLN A 64 -14.95 -13.64 -4.14
CA GLN A 64 -15.54 -14.95 -3.88
C GLN A 64 -16.40 -14.87 -2.61
N ILE A 65 -15.84 -14.43 -1.47
CA ILE A 65 -16.57 -14.32 -0.18
C ILE A 65 -17.93 -13.66 -0.35
N LEU A 66 -17.96 -12.55 -1.09
CA LEU A 66 -19.16 -11.77 -1.31
C LEU A 66 -20.16 -12.48 -2.23
N THR A 67 -19.71 -13.25 -3.22
CA THR A 67 -20.62 -14.05 -4.06
C THR A 67 -21.35 -15.13 -3.27
N VAL A 68 -20.71 -15.82 -2.32
CA VAL A 68 -21.40 -16.82 -1.49
C VAL A 68 -22.26 -16.16 -0.42
N ALA A 69 -21.84 -15.04 0.14
CA ALA A 69 -22.68 -14.24 1.02
C ALA A 69 -23.97 -13.77 0.30
N ALA A 70 -23.89 -13.54 -1.01
CA ALA A 70 -25.04 -13.23 -1.88
C ALA A 70 -25.84 -14.48 -2.34
N GLY A 71 -25.56 -15.67 -1.79
CA GLY A 71 -26.28 -16.91 -2.11
C GLY A 71 -25.69 -17.74 -3.25
N GLY A 72 -24.50 -17.39 -3.76
CA GLY A 72 -23.75 -18.19 -4.72
C GLY A 72 -23.25 -19.52 -4.15
N THR A 73 -22.98 -20.51 -5.01
CA THR A 73 -22.53 -21.86 -4.63
C THR A 73 -21.03 -22.08 -4.82
N ASP A 74 -20.22 -21.02 -4.75
CA ASP A 74 -18.77 -21.14 -4.96
C ASP A 74 -18.09 -21.90 -3.81
N ASP A 75 -17.30 -22.92 -4.16
CA ASP A 75 -16.52 -23.72 -3.21
C ASP A 75 -15.20 -23.00 -2.92
N TYR A 76 -15.01 -22.52 -1.69
CA TYR A 76 -13.78 -21.84 -1.28
C TYR A 76 -12.63 -22.82 -1.13
N VAL A 77 -11.86 -23.01 -2.20
CA VAL A 77 -10.56 -23.67 -2.10
C VAL A 77 -9.47 -22.64 -1.79
N THR A 78 -9.67 -21.82 -0.76
CA THR A 78 -8.62 -20.93 -0.24
C THR A 78 -8.65 -20.93 1.29
N THR A 79 -7.51 -20.68 1.93
CA THR A 79 -7.41 -20.49 3.39
C THR A 79 -7.95 -19.12 3.85
N PHE A 80 -8.39 -18.27 2.91
CA PHE A 80 -8.95 -16.96 3.19
C PHE A 80 -10.46 -17.10 3.48
N SER A 81 -10.87 -16.71 4.69
CA SER A 81 -12.25 -16.73 5.19
C SER A 81 -12.72 -15.34 5.65
N ASP A 82 -14.01 -15.19 5.97
CA ASP A 82 -14.61 -13.96 6.51
C ASP A 82 -13.87 -13.36 7.71
N ASP A 83 -13.25 -14.19 8.54
CA ASP A 83 -12.44 -13.75 9.70
C ASP A 83 -11.21 -12.89 9.31
N ASN A 84 -10.79 -12.95 8.05
CA ASN A 84 -9.67 -12.17 7.50
C ASN A 84 -10.12 -10.81 6.95
N ILE A 85 -11.44 -10.57 6.86
CA ILE A 85 -12.01 -9.28 6.48
C ILE A 85 -12.23 -8.49 7.76
N LEU A 86 -11.36 -7.51 7.99
CA LEU A 86 -11.47 -6.63 9.15
C LEU A 86 -12.67 -5.69 9.00
N SER A 87 -13.39 -5.54 10.11
CA SER A 87 -14.32 -4.42 10.26
C SER A 87 -13.54 -3.12 10.13
N GLU A 88 -14.27 -2.08 9.80
CA GLU A 88 -13.70 -0.76 9.71
C GLU A 88 -13.07 -0.27 11.02
N ALA A 89 -11.92 0.40 10.91
CA ALA A 89 -11.24 1.08 12.01
C ALA A 89 -10.85 2.52 11.65
N GLN A 90 -10.86 3.39 12.66
CA GLN A 90 -10.35 4.77 12.61
C GLN A 90 -9.36 4.97 13.79
N PRO A 91 -8.04 5.12 13.54
CA PRO A 91 -7.37 5.08 12.23
C PRO A 91 -7.40 3.67 11.61
N PRO A 92 -7.23 3.56 10.27
CA PRO A 92 -7.22 2.26 9.59
C PRO A 92 -6.15 1.31 10.15
N ASN A 93 -6.48 0.01 10.26
CA ASN A 93 -5.58 -0.97 10.87
C ASN A 93 -4.31 -1.17 10.05
N TRP A 94 -4.35 -0.98 8.72
CA TRP A 94 -3.16 -1.08 7.88
C TRP A 94 -2.04 -0.12 8.29
N GLN A 95 -2.38 1.02 8.91
CA GLN A 95 -1.39 2.00 9.39
C GLN A 95 -0.72 1.56 10.69
N ASN A 96 -1.33 0.62 11.42
CA ASN A 96 -0.81 0.13 12.68
C ASN A 96 0.17 -1.02 12.44
N MET A 97 1.47 -0.75 12.49
CA MET A 97 2.52 -1.77 12.30
C MET A 97 2.43 -2.94 13.29
N THR A 98 1.85 -2.73 14.47
CA THR A 98 1.59 -3.82 15.43
C THR A 98 0.62 -4.85 14.86
N MET A 99 -0.35 -4.41 14.06
CA MET A 99 -1.30 -5.30 13.39
C MET A 99 -0.60 -6.18 12.37
N TRP A 100 0.55 -5.79 11.82
CA TRP A 100 1.26 -6.59 10.83
C TRP A 100 2.32 -7.52 11.41
N ASP A 101 2.93 -7.12 12.52
CA ASP A 101 4.11 -7.80 13.05
C ASP A 101 3.80 -8.64 14.31
N SER A 102 2.55 -8.65 14.78
CA SER A 102 2.12 -9.40 15.98
C SER A 102 1.65 -10.83 15.67
N THR A 103 1.73 -11.72 16.67
CA THR A 103 1.33 -13.13 16.56
C THR A 103 -0.18 -13.37 16.58
N SER A 104 -0.99 -12.36 16.93
CA SER A 104 -2.47 -12.38 16.87
C SER A 104 -2.99 -11.54 15.70
N SER A 105 -2.12 -11.28 14.72
CA SER A 105 -2.44 -10.49 13.56
C SER A 105 -3.58 -11.15 12.76
N LYS A 106 -4.56 -10.34 12.37
CA LYS A 106 -5.62 -10.70 11.41
C LYS A 106 -5.15 -10.52 9.96
N VAL A 107 -3.86 -10.32 9.75
CA VAL A 107 -3.22 -10.32 8.44
C VAL A 107 -3.20 -11.74 7.92
N TYR A 108 -3.66 -11.87 6.69
CA TYR A 108 -3.62 -13.11 5.98
C TYR A 108 -2.25 -13.29 5.31
N ALA A 109 -1.50 -14.28 5.78
CA ALA A 109 -0.26 -14.70 5.12
C ALA A 109 -0.59 -15.65 3.97
N LEU A 110 -0.11 -15.33 2.77
CA LEU A 110 -0.34 -16.19 1.62
C LEU A 110 0.45 -17.51 1.73
N PRO A 111 -0.06 -18.61 1.16
CA PRO A 111 0.73 -19.82 1.03
C PRO A 111 2.00 -19.59 0.21
N LEU A 112 3.17 -19.97 0.74
CA LEU A 112 4.46 -19.86 0.04
C LEU A 112 4.45 -20.57 -1.32
N SER A 113 3.60 -21.59 -1.52
CA SER A 113 3.44 -22.29 -2.79
C SER A 113 2.94 -21.40 -3.93
N MET A 114 2.29 -20.27 -3.63
CA MET A 114 1.81 -19.32 -4.65
C MET A 114 2.93 -18.45 -5.22
N VAL A 115 3.97 -18.20 -4.42
CA VAL A 115 5.13 -17.36 -4.81
C VAL A 115 6.38 -18.19 -5.11
N SER A 116 6.52 -19.36 -4.49
CA SER A 116 7.63 -20.29 -4.70
C SER A 116 7.11 -21.55 -5.39
N GLN A 117 7.35 -21.63 -6.70
CA GLN A 117 7.05 -22.84 -7.47
C GLN A 117 8.12 -23.90 -7.25
N THR A 118 7.69 -25.15 -7.05
CA THR A 118 8.59 -26.30 -6.88
C THR A 118 9.52 -26.43 -8.10
N GLY A 119 10.82 -26.24 -7.91
CA GLY A 119 11.84 -26.30 -8.98
C GLY A 119 12.56 -24.98 -9.25
N MET A 120 12.08 -23.84 -8.74
CA MET A 120 12.71 -22.52 -8.91
C MET A 120 13.66 -22.18 -7.75
N VAL A 121 14.83 -22.82 -7.71
CA VAL A 121 15.82 -22.63 -6.62
C VAL A 121 16.37 -21.20 -6.55
N ALA A 122 16.33 -20.45 -7.66
CA ALA A 122 16.87 -19.09 -7.74
C ALA A 122 15.96 -18.00 -7.15
N THR A 123 14.70 -18.31 -6.82
CA THR A 123 13.69 -17.35 -6.33
C THR A 123 12.86 -17.94 -5.18
N THR A 124 13.47 -18.74 -4.32
CA THR A 124 12.79 -19.29 -3.14
C THR A 124 12.57 -18.18 -2.12
N TYR A 125 11.32 -17.75 -1.95
CA TYR A 125 10.90 -16.85 -0.88
C TYR A 125 10.98 -17.56 0.45
N LYS A 126 11.62 -16.94 1.45
CA LYS A 126 11.67 -17.47 2.82
C LYS A 126 10.45 -17.04 3.63
N ARG A 127 9.98 -15.79 3.42
CA ARG A 127 8.79 -15.22 4.03
C ARG A 127 7.67 -15.08 2.99
N ALA A 128 6.46 -15.49 3.37
CA ALA A 128 5.27 -15.31 2.55
C ALA A 128 4.86 -13.83 2.49
N PRO A 129 4.27 -13.36 1.38
CA PRO A 129 3.64 -12.06 1.36
C PRO A 129 2.39 -12.04 2.24
N ASP A 130 2.15 -10.88 2.82
CA ASP A 130 1.13 -10.64 3.84
C ASP A 130 0.06 -9.70 3.26
N CYS A 131 -1.21 -9.95 3.56
CA CYS A 131 -2.34 -9.19 3.05
C CYS A 131 -3.34 -8.85 4.14
N MET A 132 -3.84 -7.62 4.13
CA MET A 132 -4.86 -7.12 5.06
C MET A 132 -6.02 -6.55 4.26
N VAL A 133 -7.22 -7.04 4.54
CA VAL A 133 -8.47 -6.56 3.95
C VAL A 133 -9.28 -5.85 5.02
N GLU A 134 -9.68 -4.62 4.77
CA GLU A 134 -10.50 -3.81 5.68
C GLU A 134 -11.71 -3.26 4.94
N ARG A 135 -12.89 -3.26 5.60
CA ARG A 135 -14.06 -2.52 5.11
C ARG A 135 -13.82 -1.01 5.27
N MET A 136 -14.29 -0.23 4.30
CA MET A 136 -14.16 1.23 4.31
C MET A 136 -15.51 1.92 4.57
N ILE A 137 -15.47 3.01 5.36
CA ILE A 137 -16.52 4.02 5.50
C ILE A 137 -16.44 4.68 4.13
N LEU A 138 -17.33 4.28 3.22
CA LEU A 138 -17.85 5.28 2.31
C LEU A 138 -18.38 6.35 3.22
N ALA A 139 -17.91 7.60 3.08
CA ALA A 139 -18.45 8.70 3.85
C ALA A 139 -19.96 8.74 3.58
N LYS A 140 -20.74 8.02 4.40
CA LYS A 140 -22.15 8.22 4.54
C LYS A 140 -22.14 9.67 4.94
N THR A 141 -22.67 10.51 4.07
CA THR A 141 -23.00 11.85 4.49
C THR A 141 -24.14 11.61 5.48
N VAL A 142 -23.79 11.24 6.72
CA VAL A 142 -24.59 11.53 7.88
C VAL A 142 -24.61 13.03 7.82
N ALA A 143 -25.61 13.56 7.12
CA ALA A 143 -26.05 14.91 7.36
C ALA A 143 -26.28 14.92 8.86
N LYS A 144 -25.28 15.37 9.61
CA LYS A 144 -25.52 15.90 10.92
C LYS A 144 -26.57 16.95 10.62
N THR A 145 -27.81 16.70 11.00
CA THR A 145 -28.81 17.73 11.16
C THR A 145 -28.15 18.70 12.12
N VAL A 146 -27.38 19.64 11.57
CA VAL A 146 -27.03 20.85 12.28
C VAL A 146 -28.40 21.45 12.54
N PRO A 147 -28.87 21.50 13.79
CA PRO A 147 -30.16 22.13 14.05
C PRO A 147 -30.06 23.52 13.45
N ALA A 148 -31.04 23.86 12.61
CA ALA A 148 -31.12 25.17 11.99
C ALA A 148 -30.88 26.20 13.10
N VAL A 149 -29.77 26.93 13.01
CA VAL A 149 -29.58 28.10 13.86
C VAL A 149 -30.77 28.98 13.52
N PRO A 150 -31.68 29.28 14.46
CA PRO A 150 -32.82 30.12 14.17
C PRO A 150 -32.29 31.45 13.65
N ALA A 151 -32.78 31.86 12.48
CA ALA A 151 -32.41 33.11 11.86
C ALA A 151 -32.63 34.23 12.88
N VAL A 152 -31.53 34.86 13.32
CA VAL A 152 -31.61 36.06 14.15
C VAL A 152 -32.29 37.13 13.30
N PRO A 153 -33.35 37.81 13.78
CA PRO A 153 -33.97 38.89 13.04
C PRO A 153 -32.93 39.96 12.72
N ALA A 154 -32.84 40.34 11.44
CA ALA A 154 -32.00 41.44 10.99
C ALA A 154 -32.39 42.73 11.72
N VAL A 155 -31.46 43.28 12.50
CA VAL A 155 -31.60 44.62 13.11
C VAL A 155 -31.45 45.66 11.98
N PRO A 156 -32.36 46.65 11.84
CA PRO A 156 -32.22 47.68 10.82
C PRO A 156 -31.00 48.57 11.08
N ALA A 157 -30.19 48.78 10.03
CA ALA A 157 -28.99 49.60 10.05
C ALA A 157 -29.32 51.08 10.31
N GLY A 158 -28.65 51.68 11.29
CA GLY A 158 -28.63 53.14 11.49
C GLY A 158 -27.81 53.86 10.40
N PRO A 159 -28.05 55.17 10.19
CA PRO A 159 -27.44 55.91 9.09
C PRO A 159 -25.98 56.22 9.40
N GLY A 160 -25.04 55.67 8.62
CA GLY A 160 -23.64 56.14 8.63
C GLY A 160 -22.52 55.11 8.51
N GLY A 161 -22.79 53.83 8.26
CA GLY A 161 -21.76 52.83 8.00
C GLY A 161 -21.96 52.18 6.63
N VAL A 162 -20.89 52.05 5.84
CA VAL A 162 -20.87 51.18 4.65
C VAL A 162 -20.43 49.77 5.08
N PRO A 163 -21.33 48.78 5.16
CA PRO A 163 -20.91 47.39 5.21
C PRO A 163 -20.60 46.92 3.79
N SER A 164 -19.34 46.54 3.55
CA SER A 164 -18.94 45.75 2.40
C SER A 164 -19.83 44.51 2.31
N ALA A 165 -20.69 44.46 1.31
CA ALA A 165 -21.48 43.28 0.99
C ALA A 165 -20.52 42.21 0.45
N VAL A 166 -20.20 41.22 1.29
CA VAL A 166 -19.71 39.93 0.79
C VAL A 166 -20.89 39.28 0.08
N PRO A 167 -20.77 38.92 -1.22
CA PRO A 167 -21.86 38.27 -1.93
C PRO A 167 -22.19 36.93 -1.27
N ALA A 168 -23.49 36.66 -1.14
CA ALA A 168 -24.02 35.39 -0.70
C ALA A 168 -23.37 34.25 -1.50
N VAL A 169 -22.77 33.29 -0.81
CA VAL A 169 -22.37 32.03 -1.43
C VAL A 169 -23.65 31.38 -1.96
N PRO A 170 -23.73 31.04 -3.26
CA PRO A 170 -24.92 30.41 -3.82
C PRO A 170 -25.18 29.09 -3.08
N ALA A 171 -26.45 28.86 -2.74
CA ALA A 171 -26.93 27.62 -2.17
C ALA A 171 -26.41 26.44 -3.01
N VAL A 172 -25.69 25.52 -2.37
CA VAL A 172 -25.35 24.24 -2.99
C VAL A 172 -26.68 23.57 -3.38
N PRO A 173 -26.84 23.11 -4.64
CA PRO A 173 -28.09 22.50 -5.06
C PRO A 173 -28.37 21.28 -4.17
N ALA A 174 -29.56 21.26 -3.57
CA ALA A 174 -30.10 20.10 -2.92
C ALA A 174 -30.19 18.97 -3.95
N VAL A 175 -29.37 17.93 -3.78
CA VAL A 175 -29.50 16.70 -4.55
C VAL A 175 -30.69 15.94 -3.97
N PRO A 176 -31.71 15.59 -4.77
CA PRO A 176 -32.87 14.87 -4.26
C PRO A 176 -32.58 13.37 -4.12
N ALA A 177 -32.94 12.89 -2.93
CA ALA A 177 -33.64 11.63 -2.62
C ALA A 177 -32.92 10.26 -2.69
N LYS A 178 -32.90 9.66 -1.49
CA LYS A 178 -33.24 8.26 -1.14
C LYS A 178 -32.29 7.14 -1.56
N TYR A 179 -31.51 6.70 -0.58
CA TYR A 179 -31.33 5.27 -0.32
C TYR A 179 -31.80 5.03 1.12
N ASP A 180 -32.90 4.28 1.29
CA ASP A 180 -33.24 3.67 2.57
C ASP A 180 -32.26 2.51 2.77
N VAL A 181 -31.26 2.70 3.64
CA VAL A 181 -30.42 1.61 4.11
C VAL A 181 -31.19 0.95 5.24
N ASP A 182 -31.64 -0.29 5.03
CA ASP A 182 -32.22 -1.11 6.08
C ASP A 182 -31.19 -1.24 7.22
N PRO A 183 -31.49 -0.77 8.46
CA PRO A 183 -30.54 -0.84 9.56
C PRO A 183 -30.24 -2.27 10.02
N ASP A 184 -30.99 -3.27 9.56
CA ASP A 184 -30.81 -4.70 9.87
C ASP A 184 -30.21 -5.51 8.71
N SER A 185 -29.93 -4.90 7.55
CA SER A 185 -29.13 -5.57 6.51
C SER A 185 -27.65 -5.32 6.78
N ASP A 186 -26.93 -6.32 7.28
CA ASP A 186 -25.47 -6.33 7.48
C ASP A 186 -24.63 -6.12 6.18
N VAL A 187 -25.26 -5.78 5.06
CA VAL A 187 -24.64 -5.59 3.75
C VAL A 187 -25.07 -4.25 3.17
N ASP A 188 -24.23 -3.22 3.33
CA ASP A 188 -24.33 -1.98 2.54
C ASP A 188 -24.22 -2.37 1.04
N PRO A 189 -25.19 -2.04 0.17
CA PRO A 189 -25.21 -2.49 -1.22
C PRO A 189 -24.01 -1.95 -2.04
N ASP A 190 -23.35 -0.92 -1.53
CA ASP A 190 -22.07 -0.41 -2.00
C ASP A 190 -20.95 -0.79 -1.02
N SER A 191 -20.61 -2.08 -0.95
CA SER A 191 -19.47 -2.52 -0.12
C SER A 191 -18.14 -2.05 -0.74
N SER A 192 -17.39 -1.23 0.00
CA SER A 192 -16.04 -0.80 -0.38
C SER A 192 -15.00 -1.39 0.56
N PHE A 193 -13.94 -1.96 -0.03
CA PHE A 193 -12.87 -2.62 0.69
C PHE A 193 -11.53 -2.00 0.33
N ARG A 194 -10.68 -1.87 1.34
CA ARG A 194 -9.28 -1.52 1.20
C ARG A 194 -8.47 -2.79 1.39
N ILE A 195 -7.65 -3.10 0.40
CA ILE A 195 -6.76 -4.24 0.43
C ILE A 195 -5.35 -3.67 0.47
N THR A 196 -4.64 -3.91 1.56
CA THR A 196 -3.24 -3.52 1.71
C THR A 196 -2.40 -4.78 1.74
N VAL A 197 -1.25 -4.78 1.08
CA VAL A 197 -0.40 -5.96 0.91
C VAL A 197 1.05 -5.58 1.14
N ARG A 198 1.79 -6.47 1.77
CA ARG A 198 3.24 -6.42 1.92
C ARG A 198 3.86 -7.57 1.14
N GLY A 199 4.64 -7.24 0.12
CA GLY A 199 5.53 -8.18 -0.54
C GLY A 199 6.93 -8.11 0.06
N PHE A 200 7.59 -9.26 0.15
CA PHE A 200 8.94 -9.39 0.68
C PHE A 200 9.86 -9.96 -0.39
N GLY A 201 11.10 -9.45 -0.42
CA GLY A 201 12.15 -10.03 -1.25
C GLY A 201 12.53 -11.44 -0.76
N PRO A 202 13.13 -12.29 -1.61
CA PRO A 202 13.54 -13.64 -1.24
C PRO A 202 14.60 -13.69 -0.12
N GLU A 203 15.31 -12.59 0.11
CA GLU A 203 16.30 -12.43 1.17
C GLU A 203 15.69 -12.21 2.56
N VAL A 204 14.42 -11.80 2.65
CA VAL A 204 13.73 -11.52 3.92
C VAL A 204 13.45 -12.82 4.66
N GLU A 205 14.01 -12.98 5.84
CA GLU A 205 13.80 -14.16 6.69
C GLU A 205 12.36 -14.28 7.19
N ASN A 206 11.90 -15.51 7.38
CA ASN A 206 10.63 -15.75 8.05
C ASN A 206 10.79 -15.50 9.55
N GLY A 207 9.86 -14.76 10.14
CA GLY A 207 9.90 -14.44 11.57
C GLY A 207 8.81 -13.49 11.99
N ALA A 208 8.51 -13.52 13.29
CA ALA A 208 7.66 -12.50 13.92
C ALA A 208 8.45 -11.18 14.04
N GLY A 209 7.75 -10.05 13.95
CA GLY A 209 8.36 -8.74 14.00
C GLY A 209 8.66 -8.12 12.63
N ARG A 210 9.30 -6.95 12.68
CA ARG A 210 9.59 -6.13 11.51
C ARG A 210 10.58 -6.84 10.58
N PRO A 211 10.29 -6.93 9.28
CA PRO A 211 11.16 -7.57 8.29
C PRO A 211 12.48 -6.80 8.14
N VAL A 212 13.53 -7.54 7.79
CA VAL A 212 14.84 -6.99 7.44
C VAL A 212 15.13 -7.40 6.00
N GLY A 213 15.16 -6.44 5.08
CA GLY A 213 15.39 -6.65 3.66
C GLY A 213 14.48 -5.78 2.79
N SER A 214 14.27 -6.18 1.53
CA SER A 214 13.38 -5.49 0.60
C SER A 214 11.92 -5.79 0.96
N GLU A 215 11.16 -4.72 1.15
CA GLU A 215 9.74 -4.75 1.48
C GLU A 215 9.02 -3.74 0.58
N VAL A 216 7.91 -4.16 0.00
CA VAL A 216 7.07 -3.34 -0.88
C VAL A 216 5.65 -3.36 -0.37
N TRP A 217 5.03 -2.20 -0.32
CA TRP A 217 3.63 -2.03 0.08
C TRP A 217 2.79 -1.68 -1.14
N LEU A 218 1.73 -2.44 -1.35
CA LEU A 218 0.70 -2.14 -2.35
C LEU A 218 -0.63 -1.92 -1.65
N GLN A 219 -1.44 -1.04 -2.22
CA GLN A 219 -2.79 -0.80 -1.74
C GLN A 219 -3.75 -0.71 -2.92
N SER A 220 -4.86 -1.43 -2.81
CA SER A 220 -5.98 -1.38 -3.74
C SER A 220 -7.26 -1.04 -2.97
N GLN A 221 -8.20 -0.45 -3.70
CA GLN A 221 -9.55 -0.20 -3.22
C GLN A 221 -10.53 -0.78 -4.23
N ILE A 222 -11.36 -1.70 -3.78
CA ILE A 222 -12.41 -2.29 -4.60
C ILE A 222 -13.77 -1.81 -4.09
N LYS A 223 -14.62 -1.38 -5.01
CA LYS A 223 -16.03 -1.07 -4.75
C LYS A 223 -16.88 -2.05 -5.52
N ILE A 224 -17.73 -2.78 -4.82
CA ILE A 224 -18.67 -3.71 -5.44
C ILE A 224 -20.03 -3.04 -5.50
N ARG A 225 -20.67 -3.10 -6.67
CA ARG A 225 -22.06 -2.72 -6.86
C ARG A 225 -22.84 -3.95 -7.28
N TYR A 226 -23.88 -4.26 -6.53
CA TYR A 226 -24.88 -5.22 -6.98
C TYR A 226 -25.77 -4.55 -8.02
N TYR A 227 -25.92 -5.17 -9.18
CA TYR A 227 -26.95 -4.81 -10.14
C TYR A 227 -28.12 -5.74 -9.86
N GLU A 228 -29.27 -5.19 -9.47
CA GLU A 228 -30.52 -5.93 -9.55
C GLU A 228 -30.86 -6.03 -11.05
N ASP A 229 -30.98 -7.26 -11.55
CA ASP A 229 -31.50 -7.49 -12.89
C ASP A 229 -33.00 -7.16 -12.83
N ASP A 230 -33.39 -6.03 -13.44
CA ASP A 230 -34.78 -5.64 -13.65
C ASP A 230 -35.43 -6.61 -14.67
N ASP A 231 -36.09 -7.66 -14.19
CA ASP A 231 -37.00 -8.53 -14.98
C ASP A 231 -38.36 -7.87 -15.29
#